data_AF-A0A842SH17-F1
#
_entry.id   AF-A0A842SH17-F1
#
_cell.length_a   1.000
_cell.length_b   1.000
_cell.length_c   1.000
_cell.angle_alpha   90.00
_cell.angle_beta   90.00
_cell.angle_gamma   90.00
#
_symmetry.space_group_name_H-M   'P 1'
#
loop_
_entity.id
_entity.type
_entity.pdbx_description
1 polymer ?
#
loop_
_entity_poly.entity_id
_entity_poly.type
_entity_poly.pdbx_seq_one_letter_code
_entity_poly.pdbx_strand_id
1 'polypeptide(L)'
;MEKGILAIVSHPDDETFGCGGVLTLHSDIELPVDVLCLTCNPAERCNELVLASEKLGVEYPVVFDDMNVVVDPSSIKRVTDVIVDRKPRVVITHGPFDYHRDHRTTYNLVKEAIEWAAHTTTYD
;
A
#
# COMPACT_ATOMS: atom_id res chain seq x y z
N MET A 1 -5.87 -20.01 -1.69
CA MET A 1 -4.65 -19.19 -1.57
C MET A 1 -4.66 -18.55 -0.20
N GLU A 2 -3.56 -18.63 0.53
CA GLU A 2 -3.45 -17.95 1.82
C GLU A 2 -3.50 -16.43 1.59
N LYS A 3 -4.39 -15.76 2.31
CA LYS A 3 -4.59 -14.32 2.16
C LYS A 3 -3.55 -13.60 3.03
N GLY A 4 -2.73 -12.77 2.40
CA GLY A 4 -1.58 -12.09 3.00
C GLY A 4 -1.85 -10.70 3.56
N ILE A 5 -0.78 -9.93 3.79
CA ILE A 5 -0.82 -8.51 4.12
C ILE A 5 -0.54 -7.67 2.87
N LEU A 6 -1.29 -6.58 2.69
CA LEU A 6 -0.94 -5.50 1.78
C LEU A 6 -0.71 -4.21 2.60
N ALA A 7 0.51 -3.69 2.60
CA ALA A 7 0.79 -2.37 3.14
C ALA A 7 0.56 -1.32 2.04
N ILE A 8 -0.26 -0.31 2.31
CA ILE A 8 -0.53 0.81 1.38
C ILE A 8 -0.06 2.11 2.03
N VAL A 9 0.99 2.70 1.46
CA VAL A 9 1.75 3.80 2.07
C VAL A 9 1.94 4.98 1.12
N SER A 10 2.31 6.14 1.67
CA SER A 10 2.38 7.38 0.91
C SER A 10 3.69 7.49 0.16
N HIS A 11 4.80 7.30 0.87
CA HIS A 11 6.15 7.54 0.35
C HIS A 11 7.06 6.32 0.57
N PRO A 12 8.14 6.17 -0.22
CA PRO A 12 9.20 5.22 0.10
C PRO A 12 9.66 5.44 1.53
N ASP A 13 9.88 4.36 2.29
CA ASP A 13 10.25 4.29 3.73
C ASP A 13 9.08 4.09 4.70
N ASP A 14 7.88 4.55 4.37
CA ASP A 14 6.71 4.44 5.24
C ASP A 14 6.38 2.97 5.58
N GLU A 15 6.56 2.05 4.63
CA GLU A 15 6.31 0.63 4.82
C GLU A 15 7.30 0.04 5.83
N THR A 16 8.57 0.45 5.73
CA THR A 16 9.66 0.01 6.59
C THR A 16 9.49 0.58 7.99
N PHE A 17 9.28 1.90 8.12
CA PHE A 17 9.13 2.57 9.42
C PHE A 17 7.82 2.22 10.12
N GLY A 18 6.71 2.17 9.38
CA GLY A 18 5.38 1.98 9.94
C GLY A 18 5.08 0.53 10.32
N CYS A 19 5.42 -0.42 9.43
CA CYS A 19 5.02 -1.80 9.61
C CYS A 19 6.06 -2.86 9.18
N GLY A 20 7.31 -2.47 8.90
CA GLY A 20 8.31 -3.37 8.34
C GLY A 20 8.53 -4.63 9.18
N GLY A 21 8.58 -4.49 10.51
CA GLY A 21 8.69 -5.65 11.40
C GLY A 21 7.52 -6.63 11.29
N VAL A 22 6.30 -6.16 11.05
CA VAL A 22 5.13 -7.03 10.84
C VAL A 22 5.20 -7.73 9.48
N LEU A 23 5.64 -7.02 8.44
CA LEU A 23 5.84 -7.58 7.10
C LEU A 23 6.89 -8.69 7.13
N THR A 24 8.06 -8.44 7.71
CA THR A 24 9.12 -9.45 7.86
C THR A 24 8.63 -10.67 8.64
N LEU A 25 7.94 -10.47 9.78
CA LEU A 25 7.42 -11.59 10.58
C LEU A 25 6.42 -12.46 9.80
N HIS A 26 5.62 -11.89 8.89
CA HIS A 26 4.70 -12.64 8.05
C HIS A 26 5.45 -13.37 6.93
N SER A 27 6.42 -12.72 6.30
CA SER A 27 7.26 -13.33 5.28
C SER A 27 8.08 -14.51 5.84
N ASP A 28 8.63 -14.40 7.05
CA ASP A 28 9.43 -15.45 7.71
C ASP A 28 8.64 -16.75 7.96
N ILE A 29 7.31 -16.66 8.05
CA ILE A 29 6.40 -17.81 8.17
C ILE A 29 5.72 -18.16 6.84
N GLU A 30 6.31 -17.73 5.72
CA GLU A 30 5.87 -18.00 4.34
C GLU A 30 4.47 -17.48 4.00
N LEU A 31 3.95 -16.50 4.76
CA LEU A 31 2.69 -15.83 4.42
C LEU A 31 2.94 -14.71 3.40
N PRO A 32 2.03 -14.51 2.42
CA PRO A 32 2.20 -13.47 1.42
C PRO A 32 2.22 -12.07 2.05
N VAL A 33 3.15 -11.24 1.59
CA VAL A 33 3.24 -9.82 1.93
C VAL A 33 3.47 -9.01 0.65
N ASP A 34 2.84 -7.84 0.58
CA ASP A 34 2.99 -6.93 -0.55
C ASP A 34 2.93 -5.47 -0.09
N VAL A 35 3.47 -4.57 -0.91
CA VAL A 35 3.52 -3.12 -0.66
C VAL A 35 2.99 -2.38 -1.88
N LEU A 36 2.11 -1.42 -1.66
CA LEU A 36 1.73 -0.37 -2.59
C LEU A 36 2.22 0.98 -2.04
N CYS A 37 3.09 1.65 -2.79
CA CYS A 37 3.53 3.01 -2.50
C CYS A 37 2.93 4.00 -3.50
N LEU A 38 2.21 5.01 -3.00
CA LEU A 38 1.44 5.92 -3.83
C LEU A 38 2.31 6.95 -4.57
N THR A 39 3.40 7.38 -3.97
CA THR A 39 4.30 8.40 -4.55
C THR A 39 5.73 7.89 -4.60
N CYS A 40 6.56 8.49 -5.43
CA CYS A 40 7.97 8.13 -5.50
C CYS A 40 8.87 9.26 -6.01
N ASN A 41 8.93 10.36 -5.24
CA ASN A 41 9.70 11.55 -5.61
C ASN A 41 10.77 11.89 -4.56
N PRO A 42 12.04 12.11 -4.95
CA PRO A 42 12.60 11.95 -6.30
C PRO A 42 12.65 10.49 -6.76
N ALA A 43 12.71 10.28 -8.08
CA ALA A 43 12.62 8.96 -8.71
C ALA A 43 13.71 7.98 -8.22
N GLU A 44 14.85 8.48 -7.73
CA GLU A 44 15.90 7.63 -7.15
C GLU A 44 15.38 6.82 -5.95
N ARG A 45 14.39 7.36 -5.21
CA ARG A 45 13.79 6.70 -4.06
C ARG A 45 12.97 5.46 -4.43
N CYS A 46 12.62 5.26 -5.70
CA CYS A 46 11.90 4.05 -6.11
C CYS A 46 12.80 2.84 -6.02
N ASN A 47 14.08 3.00 -6.38
CA ASN A 47 15.05 1.93 -6.23
C ASN A 47 15.34 1.66 -4.75
N GLU A 48 15.36 2.70 -3.90
CA GLU A 48 15.48 2.52 -2.45
C GLU A 48 14.30 1.72 -1.88
N LEU A 49 13.07 2.05 -2.28
CA LEU A 49 11.87 1.31 -1.89
C LEU A 49 11.96 -0.17 -2.28
N VAL A 50 12.36 -0.46 -3.53
CA VAL A 50 12.50 -1.84 -4.01
C VAL A 50 13.50 -2.61 -3.15
N LEU A 51 14.70 -2.06 -2.96
CA LEU A 51 15.75 -2.70 -2.17
C LEU A 51 15.36 -2.87 -0.70
N ALA A 52 14.60 -1.93 -0.12
CA ALA A 52 14.08 -2.04 1.23
C ALA A 52 12.98 -3.13 1.31
N SER A 53 12.03 -3.11 0.37
CA SER A 53 10.93 -4.08 0.27
C SER A 53 11.42 -5.52 0.13
N GLU A 54 12.50 -5.75 -0.62
CA GLU A 54 13.16 -7.06 -0.72
C GLU A 54 13.59 -7.59 0.66
N LYS A 55 14.05 -6.72 1.58
CA LYS A 55 14.41 -7.11 2.96
C LYS A 55 13.20 -7.43 3.84
N LEU A 56 12.02 -6.96 3.43
CA LEU A 56 10.75 -7.23 4.11
C LEU A 56 10.03 -8.46 3.54
N GLY A 57 10.62 -9.13 2.54
CA GLY A 57 10.02 -10.29 1.90
C GLY A 57 9.05 -9.95 0.76
N VAL A 58 9.06 -8.70 0.29
CA VAL A 58 8.23 -8.22 -0.82
C VAL A 58 9.10 -8.16 -2.07
N GLU A 59 8.85 -9.08 -3.02
CA GLU A 59 9.67 -9.19 -4.23
C GLU A 59 9.40 -8.06 -5.24
N TYR A 60 8.15 -7.62 -5.36
CA TYR A 60 7.73 -6.62 -6.36
C TYR A 60 6.73 -5.62 -5.78
N PRO A 61 7.19 -4.55 -5.09
CA PRO A 61 6.29 -3.52 -4.62
C PRO A 61 5.63 -2.80 -5.81
N VAL A 62 4.36 -2.46 -5.65
CA VAL A 62 3.62 -1.63 -6.61
C VAL A 62 3.91 -0.16 -6.32
N VAL A 63 4.28 0.59 -7.35
CA VAL A 63 4.58 2.03 -7.24
C VAL A 63 3.71 2.80 -8.22
N PHE A 64 2.93 3.75 -7.70
CA PHE A 64 2.09 4.63 -8.53
C PHE A 64 2.84 5.85 -9.07
N ASP A 65 3.92 6.26 -8.40
CA ASP A 65 4.77 7.40 -8.76
C ASP A 65 3.99 8.72 -8.93
N ASP A 66 2.92 8.90 -8.13
CA ASP A 66 2.16 10.14 -8.16
C ASP A 66 2.97 11.27 -7.52
N MET A 67 2.88 12.48 -8.06
CA MET A 67 3.58 13.66 -7.50
C MET A 67 3.03 14.08 -6.14
N ASN A 68 1.75 13.82 -5.89
CA ASN A 68 1.06 14.08 -4.62
C ASN A 68 -0.04 13.04 -4.44
N VAL A 69 -0.33 12.68 -3.19
CA VAL A 69 -1.50 11.85 -2.88
C VAL A 69 -2.76 12.71 -2.96
N VAL A 70 -3.76 12.22 -3.69
CA VAL A 70 -5.08 12.86 -3.84
C VAL A 70 -6.19 11.84 -3.58
N VAL A 71 -7.39 12.33 -3.25
CA VAL A 71 -8.59 11.49 -3.15
C VAL A 71 -9.57 11.93 -4.24
N ASP A 72 -9.66 11.13 -5.29
CA ASP A 72 -10.58 11.32 -6.41
C ASP A 72 -11.01 9.96 -6.98
N PRO A 73 -12.01 9.90 -7.88
CA PRO A 73 -12.47 8.62 -8.43
C PRO A 73 -11.39 7.79 -9.13
N SER A 74 -10.37 8.43 -9.74
CA SER A 74 -9.30 7.75 -10.46
C SER A 74 -8.32 7.07 -9.51
N SER A 75 -7.83 7.82 -8.52
CA SER A 75 -6.96 7.33 -7.45
C SER A 75 -7.64 6.25 -6.62
N ILE A 76 -8.92 6.45 -6.26
CA ILE A 76 -9.71 5.43 -5.56
C ILE A 76 -9.73 4.15 -6.40
N LYS A 77 -10.14 4.23 -7.67
CA LYS A 77 -10.20 3.05 -8.54
C LYS A 77 -8.86 2.34 -8.64
N ARG A 78 -7.75 3.06 -8.84
CA ARG A 78 -6.41 2.46 -8.93
C ARG A 78 -6.04 1.67 -7.66
N VAL A 79 -6.27 2.25 -6.48
CA VAL A 79 -6.01 1.55 -5.21
C VAL A 79 -6.95 0.35 -5.04
N THR A 80 -8.24 0.50 -5.38
CA THR A 80 -9.23 -0.59 -5.33
C THR A 80 -8.82 -1.75 -6.24
N ASP A 81 -8.37 -1.46 -7.46
CA ASP A 81 -7.91 -2.47 -8.42
C ASP A 81 -6.74 -3.29 -7.84
N VAL A 82 -5.78 -2.65 -7.15
CA VAL A 82 -4.69 -3.36 -6.46
C VAL A 82 -5.23 -4.23 -5.33
N ILE A 83 -6.15 -3.73 -4.49
CA ILE A 83 -6.76 -4.51 -3.41
C ILE A 83 -7.49 -5.75 -3.97
N VAL A 84 -8.22 -5.60 -5.08
CA VAL A 84 -8.97 -6.69 -5.73
C VAL A 84 -8.07 -7.69 -6.44
N ASP A 85 -6.97 -7.24 -7.04
CA ASP A 85 -5.94 -8.11 -7.62
C ASP A 85 -5.25 -8.96 -6.54
N ARG A 86 -4.75 -8.30 -5.48
CA ARG A 86 -3.96 -8.94 -4.42
C ARG A 86 -4.79 -9.76 -3.43
N LYS A 87 -6.08 -9.42 -3.25
CA LYS A 87 -7.02 -10.08 -2.32
C LYS A 87 -6.42 -10.30 -0.91
N PRO A 88 -5.82 -9.26 -0.28
CA PRO A 88 -5.18 -9.41 1.02
C PRO A 88 -6.20 -9.78 2.11
N ARG A 89 -5.73 -10.41 3.19
CA ARG A 89 -6.53 -10.61 4.40
C ARG A 89 -6.59 -9.34 5.24
N VAL A 90 -5.47 -8.62 5.25
CA VAL A 90 -5.27 -7.41 6.05
C VAL A 90 -4.66 -6.35 5.16
N VAL A 91 -5.22 -5.14 5.20
CA VAL A 91 -4.59 -3.95 4.66
C VAL A 91 -4.03 -3.14 5.83
N ILE A 92 -2.75 -2.77 5.76
CA ILE A 92 -2.11 -1.84 6.69
C ILE A 92 -1.95 -0.50 5.98
N THR A 93 -2.31 0.60 6.63
CA THR A 93 -2.10 1.94 6.09
C THR A 93 -1.92 2.96 7.22
N HIS A 94 -1.74 4.22 6.84
CA HIS A 94 -1.54 5.36 7.73
C HIS A 94 -2.70 5.59 8.70
N GLY A 95 -2.42 6.27 9.82
CA GLY A 95 -3.44 6.66 10.79
C GLY A 95 -4.16 7.98 10.41
N PRO A 96 -5.40 8.21 10.89
CA PRO A 96 -6.14 9.46 10.61
C PRO A 96 -5.54 10.70 11.26
N PHE A 97 -4.68 10.54 12.28
CA PHE A 97 -4.13 11.62 13.10
C PHE A 97 -2.61 11.75 12.96
N ASP A 98 -2.10 11.64 11.74
CA ASP A 98 -0.69 11.92 11.43
C ASP A 98 -0.47 13.44 11.26
N TYR A 99 0.75 13.95 11.49
CA TYR A 99 1.10 15.35 11.20
C TYR A 99 1.26 15.61 9.69
N HIS A 100 1.72 14.60 8.94
CA HIS A 100 1.96 14.68 7.51
C HIS A 100 0.65 14.64 6.74
N ARG A 101 0.46 15.60 5.83
CA ARG A 101 -0.78 15.71 5.05
C ARG A 101 -1.02 14.47 4.21
N ASP A 102 -0.01 14.00 3.49
CA ASP A 102 -0.17 12.88 2.58
C ASP A 102 -0.51 11.58 3.32
N HIS A 103 0.00 11.36 4.54
CA HIS A 103 -0.37 10.19 5.35
C HIS A 103 -1.87 10.19 5.65
N ARG A 104 -2.41 11.35 6.05
CA ARG A 104 -3.85 11.51 6.27
C ARG A 104 -4.65 11.36 4.96
N THR A 105 -4.12 11.84 3.83
CA THR A 105 -4.77 11.68 2.53
C THR A 105 -4.79 10.20 2.12
N THR A 106 -3.68 9.49 2.26
CA THR A 106 -3.56 8.04 2.03
C THR A 106 -4.53 7.25 2.91
N TYR A 107 -4.64 7.59 4.20
CA TYR A 107 -5.65 6.97 5.07
C TYR A 107 -7.07 7.09 4.49
N ASN A 108 -7.47 8.29 4.09
CA ASN A 108 -8.81 8.51 3.52
C ASN A 108 -8.98 7.77 2.18
N LEU A 109 -7.97 7.81 1.31
CA LEU A 109 -7.99 7.12 0.03
C LEU A 109 -8.14 5.60 0.20
N VAL A 110 -7.34 5.00 1.07
CA VAL A 110 -7.37 3.56 1.33
C VAL A 110 -8.68 3.15 1.98
N LYS A 111 -9.22 3.96 2.89
CA LYS A 111 -10.53 3.71 3.49
C LYS A 111 -11.63 3.64 2.44
N GLU A 112 -11.70 4.62 1.54
CA GLU A 112 -12.66 4.59 0.42
C GLU A 112 -12.43 3.37 -0.48
N ALA A 113 -11.18 3.09 -0.85
CA ALA A 113 -10.85 1.97 -1.72
C ALA A 113 -11.24 0.60 -1.13
N ILE A 114 -11.07 0.40 0.18
CA ILE A 114 -11.51 -0.82 0.86
C ILE A 114 -13.03 -0.98 0.78
N GLU A 115 -13.79 0.09 0.99
CA GLU A 115 -15.24 0.05 0.84
C GLU A 115 -15.62 -0.38 -0.59
N TRP A 116 -15.05 0.24 -1.62
CA TRP A 116 -15.32 -0.16 -3.01
C TRP A 116 -14.89 -1.60 -3.32
N ALA A 117 -13.74 -2.06 -2.80
CA ALA A 117 -13.25 -3.42 -3.01
C ALA A 117 -14.14 -4.49 -2.36
N ALA A 118 -14.87 -4.13 -1.30
CA ALA A 118 -15.81 -5.01 -0.62
C ALA A 118 -17.16 -5.12 -1.34
N HIS A 119 -17.53 -4.16 -2.20
CA HIS A 119 -18.78 -4.20 -2.96
C HIS A 119 -18.62 -5.09 -4.20
N THR A 120 -19.25 -6.26 -4.19
CA THR A 120 -19.26 -7.22 -5.31
C THR A 120 -19.93 -6.69 -6.59
N THR A 121 -20.58 -5.52 -6.53
CA THR A 121 -21.49 -5.00 -7.57
C THR A 121 -20.89 -3.91 -8.46
N THR A 122 -19.61 -3.56 -8.34
CA THR A 122 -19.03 -2.40 -9.08
C THR A 122 -17.99 -2.76 -10.15
N TYR A 123 -17.70 -4.03 -10.36
CA TYR A 123 -16.82 -4.48 -11.43
C TYR A 123 -17.64 -5.04 -12.59
N ASP A 124 -18.05 -4.15 -13.49
CA ASP A 124 -18.42 -4.46 -14.88
C ASP A 124 -17.20 -4.25 -15.80
#